data_AF-A5G215-F1
#
_entry.id   AF-A5G215-F1
#
_cell.length_a   1.000
_cell.length_b   1.000
_cell.length_c   1.000
_cell.angle_alpha   90.00
_cell.angle_beta   90.00
_cell.angle_gamma   90.00
#
_symmetry.space_group_name_H-M   'P 1'
#
loop_
_entity.id
_entity.type
_entity.pdbx_description
1 polymer ?
#
loop_
_entity_poly.entity_id
_entity_poly.type
_entity_poly.pdbx_seq_one_letter_code
_entity_poly.pdbx_strand_id
1 'polypeptide(L)'
;MSTTTDTTEQLMLDPILDLKAASPLAQALLARRGGDLRIDAGAVERLGGQCLQVLLSARATWEADGHAFRIGPMSDQMVASLDLFGVGPAAFQFQEDISA
;
A
#
# COMPACT_ATOMS: atom_id res chain seq x y z
N MET A 1 28.08 7.91 7.41
CA MET A 1 26.74 8.32 6.93
C MET A 1 26.60 7.81 5.51
N SER A 2 26.15 6.56 5.36
CA SER A 2 25.91 5.96 4.05
C SER A 2 24.52 6.34 3.60
N THR A 3 24.41 7.31 2.70
CA THR A 3 23.20 7.53 1.92
C THR A 3 23.21 6.51 0.79
N THR A 4 22.67 5.31 1.05
CA THR A 4 22.32 4.38 -0.01
C THR A 4 21.05 4.92 -0.66
N THR A 5 21.16 5.37 -1.92
CA THR A 5 20.02 5.71 -2.75
C THR A 5 19.27 4.40 -3.04
N ASP A 6 18.32 4.08 -2.17
CA ASP A 6 17.43 2.94 -2.34
C ASP A 6 16.36 3.33 -3.38
N THR A 7 16.41 2.73 -4.56
CA THR A 7 15.40 2.93 -5.61
C THR A 7 14.19 2.08 -5.24
N THR A 8 13.42 2.52 -4.25
CA THR A 8 12.15 1.90 -3.88
C THR A 8 11.11 2.17 -4.97
N GLU A 9 10.47 1.13 -5.52
CA GLU A 9 9.42 1.26 -6.53
C GLU A 9 8.22 2.02 -5.94
N GLN A 10 7.60 2.92 -6.72
CA GLN A 10 6.48 3.74 -6.27
C GLN A 10 5.20 3.49 -7.08
N LEU A 11 4.08 3.34 -6.39
CA LEU A 11 2.74 3.26 -6.97
C LEU A 11 1.85 4.37 -6.42
N MET A 12 1.32 5.22 -7.29
CA MET A 12 0.28 6.19 -6.92
C MET A 12 -1.09 5.54 -7.06
N LEU A 13 -1.92 5.63 -6.02
CA LEU A 13 -3.28 5.13 -6.07
C LEU A 13 -4.21 6.14 -6.76
N ASP A 14 -5.18 5.60 -7.50
CA ASP A 14 -6.23 6.41 -8.10
C ASP A 14 -7.12 7.05 -7.02
N PRO A 15 -7.72 8.22 -7.28
CA PRO A 15 -8.61 8.89 -6.33
C PRO A 15 -9.81 8.03 -5.90
N ILE A 16 -10.27 7.13 -6.79
CA ILE A 16 -11.45 6.30 -6.58
C ILE A 16 -11.06 4.82 -6.59
N LEU A 17 -11.05 4.21 -5.40
CA LEU A 17 -10.73 2.80 -5.20
C LEU A 17 -11.98 2.00 -4.81
N ASP A 18 -12.91 1.82 -5.75
CA ASP A 18 -14.13 1.04 -5.55
C ASP A 18 -14.07 -0.36 -6.18
N LEU A 19 -15.20 -1.05 -6.29
CA LEU A 19 -15.28 -2.41 -6.86
C LEU A 19 -14.65 -2.50 -8.26
N LYS A 20 -14.77 -1.47 -9.10
CA LYS A 20 -14.23 -1.49 -10.47
C LYS A 20 -12.71 -1.39 -10.49
N ALA A 21 -12.12 -0.71 -9.50
CA ALA A 21 -10.69 -0.52 -9.37
C ALA A 21 -9.96 -1.74 -8.76
N ALA A 22 -10.68 -2.69 -8.16
CA ALA A 22 -10.08 -3.80 -7.43
C ALA A 22 -9.18 -4.69 -8.31
N SER A 23 -9.64 -5.10 -9.49
CA SER A 23 -8.84 -5.93 -10.40
C SER A 23 -7.65 -5.17 -11.00
N PRO A 24 -7.80 -3.93 -11.52
CA PRO A 24 -6.67 -3.11 -11.95
C PRO A 24 -5.63 -2.88 -10.84
N LEU A 25 -6.07 -2.60 -9.62
CA LEU A 25 -5.20 -2.41 -8.47
C LEU A 25 -4.38 -3.68 -8.17
N ALA A 26 -5.03 -4.84 -8.13
CA ALA A 26 -4.34 -6.11 -7.90
C ALA A 26 -3.29 -6.40 -8.97
N GLN A 27 -3.60 -6.14 -10.25
CA GLN A 27 -2.66 -6.29 -11.35
C GLN A 27 -1.46 -5.33 -11.23
N ALA A 28 -1.72 -4.06 -10.88
CA ALA A 28 -0.68 -3.07 -10.69
C ALA A 28 0.27 -3.43 -9.53
N LEU A 29 -0.27 -4.00 -8.46
CA LEU A 29 0.53 -4.50 -7.33
C LEU A 29 1.37 -5.70 -7.78
N LEU A 30 0.75 -6.74 -8.36
CA LEU A 30 1.46 -7.94 -8.80
C LEU A 30 2.60 -7.66 -9.80
N ALA A 31 2.43 -6.67 -10.67
CA ALA A 31 3.46 -6.26 -11.62
C ALA A 31 4.74 -5.70 -10.96
N ARG A 32 4.68 -5.35 -9.66
CA ARG A 32 5.77 -4.77 -8.86
C ARG A 32 6.29 -5.71 -7.78
N ARG A 33 5.79 -6.95 -7.74
CA ARG A 33 6.22 -7.95 -6.76
C ARG A 33 7.70 -8.29 -6.95
N GLY A 34 8.38 -8.60 -5.85
CA GLY A 34 9.81 -8.99 -5.83
C GLY A 34 10.77 -7.85 -5.47
N GLY A 35 10.24 -6.74 -4.96
CA GLY A 35 11.03 -5.65 -4.40
C GLY A 35 10.21 -4.77 -3.47
N ASP A 36 10.90 -3.90 -2.73
CA ASP A 36 10.29 -2.95 -1.82
C ASP A 36 9.35 -2.00 -2.57
N LEU A 37 8.15 -1.81 -2.01
CA LEU A 37 7.09 -1.01 -2.62
C LEU A 37 6.62 0.11 -1.69
N ARG A 38 6.65 1.34 -2.22
CA ARG A 38 6.03 2.51 -1.61
C ARG A 38 4.76 2.89 -2.36
N ILE A 39 3.66 3.04 -1.65
CA ILE A 39 2.36 3.40 -2.22
C ILE A 39 1.98 4.81 -1.75
N ASP A 40 1.65 5.69 -2.69
CA ASP A 40 1.11 7.00 -2.41
C ASP A 40 -0.43 6.95 -2.47
N ALA A 41 -1.07 7.23 -1.34
CA ALA A 41 -2.53 7.29 -1.20
C ALA A 41 -3.03 8.72 -0.91
N GLY A 42 -2.21 9.74 -1.19
CA GLY A 42 -2.48 11.14 -0.90
C GLY A 42 -3.61 11.75 -1.74
N ALA A 43 -3.91 11.16 -2.90
CA ALA A 43 -4.99 11.59 -3.78
C ALA A 43 -6.29 10.79 -3.62
N VAL A 44 -6.34 9.80 -2.73
CA VAL A 44 -7.51 8.91 -2.57
C VAL A 44 -8.66 9.68 -1.93
N GLU A 45 -9.81 9.72 -2.57
CA GLU A 45 -11.03 10.36 -2.07
C GLU A 45 -12.06 9.32 -1.59
N ARG A 46 -11.96 8.08 -2.09
CA ARG A 46 -12.87 7.00 -1.74
C ARG A 46 -12.16 5.65 -1.77
N LEU A 47 -12.28 4.91 -0.67
CA LEU A 47 -11.86 3.51 -0.57
C LEU A 47 -13.08 2.61 -0.32
N GLY A 48 -13.27 1.61 -1.18
CA GLY A 48 -14.25 0.54 -1.02
C GLY A 48 -13.62 -0.74 -0.47
N GLY A 49 -14.45 -1.61 0.11
CA GLY A 49 -13.99 -2.82 0.80
C GLY A 49 -13.15 -3.77 -0.06
N GLN A 50 -13.45 -3.92 -1.35
CA GLN A 50 -12.66 -4.81 -2.23
C GLN A 50 -11.25 -4.27 -2.49
N CYS A 51 -11.08 -2.97 -2.69
CA CYS A 51 -9.74 -2.39 -2.81
C CYS A 51 -8.99 -2.46 -1.49
N LEU A 52 -9.67 -2.28 -0.35
CA LEU A 52 -9.06 -2.48 0.98
C LEU A 52 -8.55 -3.93 1.14
N GLN A 53 -9.34 -4.94 0.79
CA GLN A 53 -8.92 -6.33 0.83
C GLN A 53 -7.70 -6.60 -0.06
N VAL A 54 -7.66 -6.02 -1.26
CA VAL A 54 -6.52 -6.11 -2.17
C VAL A 54 -5.27 -5.50 -1.54
N LEU A 55 -5.35 -4.31 -0.94
CA LEU A 55 -4.22 -3.67 -0.26
C LEU A 55 -3.71 -4.51 0.92
N LEU A 56 -4.61 -5.05 1.75
CA LEU A 56 -4.24 -5.90 2.89
C LEU A 56 -3.60 -7.22 2.44
N SER A 57 -4.13 -7.82 1.38
CA SER A 57 -3.57 -9.03 0.77
C SER A 57 -2.18 -8.79 0.18
N ALA A 58 -1.99 -7.66 -0.51
CA ALA A 58 -0.68 -7.28 -1.04
C ALA A 58 0.33 -7.04 0.08
N ARG A 59 -0.03 -6.33 1.15
CA ARG A 59 0.85 -6.18 2.32
C ARG A 59 1.29 -7.53 2.88
N ALA A 60 0.35 -8.44 3.11
CA ALA A 60 0.66 -9.79 3.62
C ALA A 60 1.55 -10.58 2.66
N THR A 61 1.39 -10.37 1.35
CA THR A 61 2.23 -11.00 0.31
C THR A 61 3.66 -10.46 0.37
N TRP A 62 3.85 -9.14 0.49
CA TRP A 62 5.17 -8.52 0.59
C TRP A 62 5.88 -8.90 1.89
N GLU A 63 5.15 -8.97 2.99
CA GLU A 63 5.66 -9.46 4.27
C GLU A 63 6.15 -10.91 4.14
N ALA A 64 5.39 -11.79 3.49
CA ALA A 64 5.79 -13.17 3.27
C ALA A 64 7.00 -13.31 2.32
N ASP A 65 7.17 -12.35 1.40
CA ASP A 65 8.28 -12.32 0.46
C ASP A 65 9.56 -11.68 1.04
N GLY A 66 9.50 -11.08 2.23
CA GLY A 66 10.62 -10.33 2.79
C GLY A 66 10.91 -9.05 2.01
N HIS A 67 9.86 -8.26 1.75
CA HIS A 67 9.99 -6.95 1.11
C HIS A 67 9.20 -5.89 1.88
N ALA A 68 9.74 -4.67 1.94
CA ALA A 68 9.05 -3.56 2.58
C ALA A 68 7.78 -3.18 1.80
N PHE A 69 6.69 -2.93 2.53
CA PHE A 69 5.43 -2.47 1.97
C PHE A 69 4.90 -1.33 2.81
N ARG A 70 4.90 -0.12 2.26
CA ARG A 70 4.50 1.10 2.98
C ARG A 70 3.48 1.89 2.18
N ILE A 71 2.40 2.29 2.83
CA ILE A 71 1.44 3.25 2.26
C ILE A 71 1.63 4.61 2.95
N GLY A 72 1.91 5.65 2.17
CA GLY A 72 2.06 7.02 2.64
C GLY A 72 2.61 7.99 1.57
N PRO A 73 2.13 9.24 1.51
CA PRO A 73 1.10 9.85 2.36
C PRO A 73 -0.30 9.26 2.13
N MET A 74 -1.21 9.48 3.08
CA MET A 74 -2.64 9.15 2.95
C MET A 74 -3.44 10.45 3.06
N SER A 75 -4.49 10.59 2.25
CA SER A 75 -5.44 11.68 2.40
C SER A 75 -6.31 11.50 3.66
N ASP A 76 -6.94 12.58 4.11
CA ASP A 76 -7.92 12.52 5.19
C ASP A 76 -9.12 11.60 4.85
N GLN A 77 -9.50 11.54 3.57
CA GLN A 77 -10.61 10.69 3.11
C GLN A 77 -10.24 9.20 3.12
N MET A 78 -8.99 8.86 2.79
CA MET A 78 -8.46 7.51 2.91
C MET A 78 -8.48 7.07 4.38
N VAL A 79 -7.95 7.91 5.29
CA VAL A 79 -7.94 7.63 6.73
C VAL A 79 -9.36 7.45 7.27
N ALA A 80 -10.27 8.36 6.94
CA ALA A 80 -11.68 8.25 7.35
C ALA A 80 -12.35 6.98 6.80
N SER A 81 -12.04 6.57 5.57
CA SER A 81 -12.56 5.32 5.00
C SER A 81 -12.03 4.10 5.74
N LEU A 82 -10.74 4.08 6.08
CA LEU A 82 -10.12 3.01 6.88
C LEU A 82 -10.77 2.89 8.26
N ASP A 83 -11.02 4.01 8.93
CA ASP A 83 -11.70 4.05 10.23
C ASP A 83 -13.12 3.45 10.15
N LEU A 84 -13.87 3.74 9.08
CA LEU A 84 -15.20 3.13 8.84
C LEU A 84 -15.15 1.61 8.69
N PHE A 85 -14.04 1.08 8.18
CA PHE A 85 -13.79 -0.37 8.10
C PHE A 85 -13.17 -0.97 9.37
N GLY A 86 -12.90 -0.15 10.39
CA GLY A 86 -12.23 -0.58 11.62
C GLY A 86 -10.75 -0.94 11.43
N VAL A 87 -10.11 -0.39 10.39
CA VAL A 87 -8.69 -0.61 10.08
C VAL A 87 -7.92 0.67 10.38
N GLY A 88 -6.86 0.60 11.19
CA GLY A 88 -5.99 1.75 11.43
C GLY A 88 -4.90 1.90 10.35
N PRO A 89 -4.36 3.11 10.10
CA PRO A 89 -3.25 3.32 9.15
C PRO A 89 -1.99 2.47 9.44
N ALA A 90 -1.78 2.10 10.71
CA ALA A 90 -0.70 1.22 11.15
C ALA A 90 -0.76 -0.17 10.48
N ALA A 91 -1.93 -0.59 9.99
CA ALA A 91 -2.07 -1.81 9.23
C ALA A 91 -1.22 -1.84 7.95
N PHE A 92 -0.66 -0.72 7.50
CA PHE A 92 0.13 -0.60 6.27
C PHE A 92 1.57 -0.13 6.48
N GLN A 93 2.10 -0.27 7.70
CA GLN A 93 3.48 0.06 8.03
C GLN A 93 4.25 -1.25 8.29
N PHE A 94 4.70 -1.90 7.22
CA PHE A 94 5.64 -3.02 7.32
C PHE A 94 7.03 -2.58 6.84
N GLN A 95 8.03 -2.83 7.67
CA GLN A 95 9.44 -2.58 7.39
C GLN A 95 10.20 -3.83 7.84
N GLU A 96 10.90 -4.49 6.93
CA GLU A 96 11.90 -5.47 7.34
C GLU A 96 13.05 -4.71 8.00
N ASP A 97 13.21 -4.90 9.30
CA ASP A 97 14.44 -4.55 9.99
C ASP A 97 15.51 -5.56 9.57
N ILE A 98 16.18 -5.31 8.44
CA ILE A 98 17.44 -5.98 8.13
C ILE A 98 18.50 -5.39 9.08
N SER A 99 18.53 -5.91 10.32
CA SER A 99 19.69 -5.80 11.18
C SER A 99 20.68 -6.89 10.79
N ALA A 100 21.81 -6.48 10.21
CA ALA A 100 22.98 -7.31 9.95
C ALA A 100 23.75 -7.64 11.24
#